data_AF-A0A8H7N9D6-F1
#
_entry.id   AF-A0A8H7N9D6-F1
#
_cell.length_a   1.000
_cell.length_b   1.000
_cell.length_c   1.000
_cell.angle_alpha   90.00
_cell.angle_beta   90.00
_cell.angle_gamma   90.00
#
_symmetry.space_group_name_H-M   'P 1'
#
loop_
_entity.id
_entity.type
_entity.pdbx_description
1 polymer ?
#
loop_
_entity_poly.entity_id
_entity_poly.type
_entity_poly.pdbx_seq_one_letter_code
_entity_poly.pdbx_strand_id
1 'polypeptide(L)'
;MAPSPAYHYIPVGSVSILRDQSHLGADYWGSDHLRQWVWLSRATDIHHPGAPAYTQPTIPDEAQRQLMGSPELSHYRRLFQHKWANLQFRVHSANHGTLRVYLLPDDVAHRAIDRADVGLQRAKQSILNSIDYSASGWNGNPPDMSAGPVPYQTTDMDTNTQEMTLLQLFNRLNSPSPDPDIVSNAGAQNGMYSLLKSRIDGLKTDLYPHQRRSSALMLQKESQPGQTLDPRLQHVRDQNGEGWYVDLVTGSILKEPRYYDGISGGILAEEMGSGKTLICLALILATKQVSASAPEIYGAGHAPTRPKIASLAEMAASCANRNSVPWKTYFDSYASEYGYEFPECVNALERNPGYYFVPAPETRRCARHRSQYP
;
A
#
# COMPACT_ATOMS: atom_id res chain seq x y z
N MET A 1 -22.32 4.57 -25.75
CA MET A 1 -22.09 4.50 -24.28
C MET A 1 -21.93 3.04 -23.94
N ALA A 2 -20.73 2.64 -23.54
CA ALA A 2 -20.45 1.26 -23.14
C ALA A 2 -21.30 0.88 -21.90
N PRO A 3 -21.76 -0.37 -21.79
CA PRO A 3 -22.50 -0.84 -20.60
C PRO A 3 -21.62 -0.62 -19.36
N SER A 4 -22.16 -0.01 -18.30
CA SER A 4 -21.46 0.07 -17.02
C SER A 4 -21.19 -1.35 -16.54
N PRO A 5 -19.95 -1.71 -16.17
CA PRO A 5 -19.66 -3.04 -15.68
C PRO A 5 -20.49 -3.30 -14.43
N ALA A 6 -21.08 -4.49 -14.32
CA ALA A 6 -21.63 -4.97 -13.06
C ALA A 6 -20.49 -4.85 -12.02
N TYR A 7 -20.67 -3.97 -11.03
CA TYR A 7 -19.64 -3.76 -10.02
C TYR A 7 -19.32 -5.08 -9.34
N HIS A 8 -18.05 -5.45 -9.28
CA HIS A 8 -17.63 -6.69 -8.65
C HIS A 8 -17.57 -6.48 -7.14
N TYR A 9 -18.52 -7.06 -6.40
CA TYR A 9 -18.55 -7.03 -4.95
C TYR A 9 -17.73 -8.20 -4.40
N ILE A 10 -16.93 -7.96 -3.37
CA ILE A 10 -16.14 -9.00 -2.69
C ILE A 10 -17.07 -9.77 -1.73
N PRO A 11 -17.15 -11.10 -1.80
CA PRO A 11 -17.84 -11.91 -0.80
C PRO A 11 -17.00 -11.99 0.48
N VAL A 12 -17.33 -11.16 1.47
CA VAL A 12 -16.46 -10.96 2.64
C VAL A 12 -16.74 -12.02 3.71
N GLY A 13 -18.00 -12.19 4.07
CA GLY A 13 -18.38 -13.04 5.19
C GLY A 13 -19.87 -13.08 5.42
N SER A 14 -20.29 -13.59 6.57
CA SER A 14 -21.69 -13.79 6.89
C SER A 14 -22.04 -13.39 8.32
N VAL A 15 -23.32 -13.16 8.57
CA VAL A 15 -23.87 -12.95 9.92
C VAL A 15 -25.04 -13.90 10.14
N SER A 16 -25.08 -14.51 11.31
CA SER A 16 -26.19 -15.35 11.76
C SER A 16 -27.30 -14.47 12.32
N ILE A 17 -28.53 -14.70 11.88
CA ILE A 17 -29.73 -13.97 12.30
C ILE A 17 -30.65 -14.98 12.97
N LEU A 18 -30.94 -14.75 14.25
CA LEU A 18 -31.95 -15.51 14.96
C LEU A 18 -33.34 -14.95 14.67
N ARG A 19 -34.35 -15.81 14.74
CA ARG A 19 -35.74 -15.43 14.44
C ARG A 19 -36.26 -14.31 15.35
N ASP A 20 -35.90 -14.33 16.62
CA ASP A 20 -36.26 -13.32 17.63
C ASP A 20 -35.60 -11.95 17.36
N GLN A 21 -34.46 -11.93 16.69
CA GLN A 21 -33.74 -10.74 16.23
C GLN A 21 -34.24 -10.23 14.87
N SER A 22 -35.26 -10.86 14.28
CA SER A 22 -35.81 -10.49 12.99
C SER A 22 -37.28 -10.09 13.14
N HIS A 23 -37.72 -9.07 12.41
CA HIS A 23 -39.15 -8.78 12.27
C HIS A 23 -39.82 -9.64 11.18
N LEU A 24 -39.13 -10.66 10.68
CA LEU A 24 -39.61 -11.51 9.59
C LEU A 24 -40.72 -12.43 10.08
N GLY A 25 -41.88 -12.39 9.41
CA GLY A 25 -43.05 -13.19 9.77
C GLY A 25 -42.81 -14.70 9.79
N ALA A 26 -43.53 -15.43 10.64
CA ALA A 26 -43.41 -16.87 10.79
C ALA A 26 -43.60 -17.64 9.47
N ASP A 27 -44.50 -17.14 8.62
CA ASP A 27 -44.80 -17.74 7.32
C ASP A 27 -43.60 -17.71 6.37
N TYR A 28 -42.79 -16.64 6.43
CA TYR A 28 -41.57 -16.53 5.63
C TYR A 28 -40.46 -17.43 6.15
N TRP A 29 -40.28 -17.55 7.47
CA TRP A 29 -39.35 -18.50 8.09
C TRP A 29 -39.67 -19.95 7.70
N GLY A 30 -40.96 -20.28 7.53
CA GLY A 30 -41.39 -21.60 7.08
C GLY A 30 -41.37 -21.81 5.56
N SER A 31 -41.19 -20.76 4.77
CA SER A 31 -41.34 -20.82 3.31
C SER A 31 -40.19 -21.57 2.63
N ASP A 32 -40.52 -22.45 1.68
CA ASP A 32 -39.51 -23.15 0.87
C ASP A 32 -38.68 -22.20 0.01
N HIS A 33 -39.21 -21.02 -0.33
CA HIS A 33 -38.49 -20.01 -1.09
C HIS A 33 -37.26 -19.49 -0.34
N LEU A 34 -37.34 -19.28 0.97
CA LEU A 34 -36.20 -18.79 1.76
C LEU A 34 -35.25 -19.91 2.21
N ARG A 35 -35.54 -21.19 1.87
CA ARG A 35 -34.61 -22.31 2.11
C ARG A 35 -33.46 -22.40 1.12
N GLN A 36 -33.51 -21.62 0.04
CA GLN A 36 -32.40 -21.38 -0.89
C GLN A 36 -31.81 -19.98 -0.69
N TRP A 37 -30.60 -19.74 -1.21
CA TRP A 37 -29.98 -18.42 -1.18
C TRP A 37 -30.74 -17.46 -2.09
N VAL A 38 -31.31 -16.41 -1.50
CA VAL A 38 -32.03 -15.37 -2.23
C VAL A 38 -31.32 -14.03 -2.12
N TRP A 39 -31.29 -13.26 -3.22
CA TRP A 39 -30.74 -11.91 -3.22
C TRP A 39 -31.74 -10.89 -2.73
N LEU A 40 -31.21 -9.85 -2.08
CA LEU A 40 -31.97 -8.64 -1.82
C LEU A 40 -31.91 -7.72 -3.04
N SER A 41 -33.05 -7.14 -3.39
CA SER A 41 -33.21 -6.28 -4.57
C SER A 41 -33.36 -4.81 -4.16
N ARG A 42 -32.70 -3.90 -4.88
CA ARG A 42 -32.98 -2.46 -4.76
C ARG A 42 -33.99 -2.06 -5.81
N ALA A 43 -34.86 -1.10 -5.49
CA ALA A 43 -35.78 -0.52 -6.47
C ALA A 43 -35.05 0.06 -7.70
N THR A 44 -33.79 0.50 -7.53
CA THR A 44 -32.95 1.02 -8.61
C THR A 44 -32.33 -0.06 -9.51
N ASP A 45 -32.30 -1.32 -9.07
CA ASP A 45 -31.75 -2.43 -9.87
C ASP A 45 -32.76 -2.95 -10.91
N ILE A 46 -34.05 -2.66 -10.74
CA ILE A 46 -35.16 -3.11 -11.59
C ILE A 46 -35.21 -2.33 -12.93
N HIS A 47 -34.54 -1.18 -13.03
CA HIS A 47 -34.64 -0.26 -14.17
C HIS A 47 -33.43 -0.23 -15.12
N HIS A 48 -32.60 -1.28 -15.18
CA HIS A 48 -31.52 -1.37 -16.18
C HIS A 48 -31.94 -2.22 -17.40
N PRO A 49 -32.27 -1.62 -18.56
CA PRO A 49 -32.49 -2.36 -19.79
C PRO A 49 -31.12 -2.79 -20.33
N GLY A 50 -30.74 -4.04 -20.09
CA GLY A 50 -29.49 -4.63 -20.60
C GLY A 50 -28.60 -5.31 -19.56
N ALA A 51 -28.98 -5.35 -18.28
CA ALA A 51 -28.33 -6.27 -17.36
C ALA A 51 -28.76 -7.71 -17.72
N PRO A 52 -27.84 -8.71 -17.74
CA PRO A 52 -28.28 -10.10 -17.87
C PRO A 52 -29.28 -10.35 -16.74
N ALA A 53 -30.46 -10.85 -17.09
CA ALA A 53 -31.46 -11.26 -16.11
C ALA A 53 -30.76 -12.24 -15.18
N TYR A 54 -30.43 -11.81 -13.96
CA TYR A 54 -30.00 -12.74 -12.94
C TYR A 54 -31.21 -13.64 -12.71
N THR A 55 -31.19 -14.84 -13.30
CA THR A 55 -32.08 -15.97 -13.02
C THR A 55 -31.77 -16.53 -11.62
N GLN A 56 -31.62 -15.64 -10.65
CA GLN A 56 -31.31 -15.97 -9.28
C GLN A 56 -32.50 -15.50 -8.43
N PRO A 57 -32.94 -16.32 -7.47
CA PRO A 57 -34.15 -16.05 -6.73
C PRO A 57 -33.97 -14.79 -5.87
N THR A 58 -34.93 -13.89 -5.89
CA THR A 58 -34.96 -12.67 -5.08
C THR A 58 -35.91 -12.83 -3.92
N ILE A 59 -35.60 -12.21 -2.78
CA ILE A 59 -36.53 -12.19 -1.65
C ILE A 59 -37.81 -11.42 -2.01
N PRO A 60 -39.00 -11.86 -1.55
CA PRO A 60 -40.23 -11.07 -1.72
C PRO A 60 -40.14 -9.69 -1.05
N ASP A 61 -40.70 -8.66 -1.66
CA ASP A 61 -40.56 -7.26 -1.20
C ASP A 61 -41.05 -7.03 0.25
N GLU A 62 -42.12 -7.70 0.65
CA GLU A 62 -42.65 -7.64 2.01
C GLU A 62 -41.68 -8.29 3.01
N ALA A 63 -41.16 -9.48 2.70
CA ALA A 63 -40.17 -10.16 3.51
C ALA A 63 -38.87 -9.34 3.62
N GLN A 64 -38.43 -8.69 2.53
CA GLN A 64 -37.28 -7.80 2.55
C GLN A 64 -37.49 -6.60 3.48
N ARG A 65 -38.66 -5.95 3.41
CA ARG A 65 -39.00 -4.81 4.29
C ARG A 65 -39.01 -5.21 5.76
N GLN A 66 -39.54 -6.39 6.07
CA GLN A 66 -39.54 -6.94 7.43
C GLN A 66 -38.12 -7.26 7.91
N LEU A 67 -37.33 -7.97 7.11
CA LEU A 67 -35.94 -8.31 7.45
C LEU A 67 -35.10 -7.04 7.66
N MET A 68 -35.14 -6.10 6.72
CA MET A 68 -34.43 -4.81 6.82
C MET A 68 -35.01 -3.84 7.85
N GLY A 69 -36.14 -4.19 8.48
CA GLY A 69 -36.73 -3.45 9.57
C GLY A 69 -36.10 -3.74 10.93
N SER A 70 -35.28 -4.80 11.06
CA SER A 70 -34.68 -5.15 12.35
C SER A 70 -33.54 -4.19 12.72
N PRO A 71 -33.42 -3.80 14.01
CA PRO A 71 -32.38 -2.87 14.46
C PRO A 71 -30.97 -3.44 14.29
N GLU A 72 -30.80 -4.75 14.41
CA GLU A 72 -29.54 -5.49 14.24
C GLU A 72 -28.99 -5.34 12.81
N LEU A 73 -29.89 -5.19 11.82
CA LEU A 73 -29.53 -5.05 10.41
C LEU A 73 -29.45 -3.59 9.95
N SER A 74 -29.52 -2.62 10.86
CA SER A 74 -29.51 -1.18 10.52
C SER A 74 -28.26 -0.75 9.74
N HIS A 75 -27.07 -1.22 10.12
CA HIS A 75 -25.83 -0.95 9.38
C HIS A 75 -25.83 -1.59 8.00
N TYR A 76 -26.26 -2.85 7.89
CA TYR A 76 -26.35 -3.60 6.63
C TYR A 76 -27.33 -2.94 5.66
N ARG A 77 -28.50 -2.53 6.15
CA ARG A 77 -29.52 -1.80 5.39
C ARG A 77 -28.96 -0.51 4.80
N ARG A 78 -28.27 0.30 5.61
CA ARG A 78 -27.70 1.58 5.16
C ARG A 78 -26.68 1.37 4.04
N LEU A 79 -25.76 0.42 4.20
CA LEU A 79 -24.78 0.12 3.15
C LEU A 79 -25.45 -0.43 1.88
N PHE A 80 -26.44 -1.30 2.03
CA PHE A 80 -27.18 -1.87 0.91
C PHE A 80 -27.90 -0.77 0.10
N GLN A 81 -28.62 0.13 0.77
CA GLN A 81 -29.37 1.23 0.15
C GLN A 81 -28.46 2.17 -0.65
N HIS A 82 -27.24 2.43 -0.16
CA HIS A 82 -26.26 3.31 -0.82
C HIS A 82 -25.34 2.59 -1.81
N LYS A 83 -25.58 1.30 -2.12
CA LYS A 83 -24.78 0.46 -3.04
C LYS A 83 -23.37 0.10 -2.57
N TRP A 84 -23.08 0.29 -1.27
CA TRP A 84 -21.82 -0.12 -0.66
C TRP A 84 -21.77 -1.62 -0.37
N ALA A 85 -22.93 -2.28 -0.28
CA ALA A 85 -23.04 -3.71 -0.08
C ALA A 85 -24.14 -4.34 -0.95
N ASN A 86 -23.97 -5.62 -1.27
CA ASN A 86 -25.02 -6.52 -1.71
C ASN A 86 -25.19 -7.63 -0.66
N LEU A 87 -26.39 -8.18 -0.56
CA LEU A 87 -26.75 -9.11 0.50
C LEU A 87 -27.51 -10.30 -0.08
N GLN A 88 -27.21 -11.50 0.43
CA GLN A 88 -28.04 -12.70 0.22
C GLN A 88 -28.51 -13.23 1.55
N PHE A 89 -29.73 -13.76 1.58
CA PHE A 89 -30.31 -14.34 2.79
C PHE A 89 -30.74 -15.79 2.53
N ARG A 90 -30.64 -16.61 3.57
CA ARG A 90 -31.17 -17.97 3.59
C ARG A 90 -31.60 -18.36 4.99
N VAL A 91 -32.72 -19.05 5.09
CA VAL A 91 -33.20 -19.68 6.32
C VAL A 91 -32.72 -21.13 6.35
N HIS A 92 -32.05 -21.52 7.43
CA HIS A 92 -31.53 -22.89 7.61
C HIS A 92 -32.42 -23.72 8.52
N SER A 93 -32.99 -23.10 9.56
CA SER A 93 -33.89 -23.76 10.51
C SER A 93 -35.03 -22.83 10.91
N ALA A 94 -35.97 -23.34 11.72
CA ALA A 94 -37.12 -22.55 12.17
C ALA A 94 -36.74 -21.28 12.97
N ASN A 95 -35.52 -21.23 13.52
CA ASN A 95 -35.05 -20.13 14.37
C ASN A 95 -33.72 -19.51 13.92
N HIS A 96 -33.13 -19.98 12.82
CA HIS A 96 -31.79 -19.54 12.37
C HIS A 96 -31.76 -19.29 10.86
N GLY A 97 -31.29 -18.11 10.51
CA GLY A 97 -30.98 -17.71 9.13
C GLY A 97 -29.58 -17.12 9.04
N THR A 98 -29.07 -17.05 7.82
CA THR A 98 -27.74 -16.52 7.53
C THR A 98 -27.84 -15.45 6.45
N LEU A 99 -27.18 -14.33 6.70
CA LEU A 99 -27.04 -13.23 5.74
C LEU A 99 -25.60 -13.17 5.25
N ARG A 100 -25.39 -13.42 3.97
CA ARG A 100 -24.10 -13.24 3.30
C ARG A 100 -23.91 -11.80 2.90
N VAL A 101 -22.71 -11.29 3.14
CA VAL A 101 -22.35 -9.89 2.97
C VAL A 101 -21.31 -9.78 1.87
N TYR A 102 -21.67 -9.02 0.83
CA TYR A 102 -20.79 -8.69 -0.28
C TYR A 102 -20.50 -7.20 -0.22
N LEU A 103 -19.24 -6.80 -0.05
CA LEU A 103 -18.85 -5.39 0.08
C LEU A 103 -18.20 -4.88 -1.19
N LEU A 104 -18.53 -3.63 -1.56
CA LEU A 104 -17.93 -2.98 -2.72
C LEU A 104 -16.57 -2.39 -2.36
N PRO A 105 -15.48 -2.76 -3.06
CA PRO A 105 -14.16 -2.18 -2.83
C PRO A 105 -14.14 -0.65 -2.95
N ASP A 106 -13.34 0.01 -2.12
CA ASP A 106 -13.24 1.47 -2.08
C ASP A 106 -12.50 2.04 -3.28
N ASP A 107 -11.66 1.24 -3.95
CA ASP A 107 -10.89 1.53 -5.17
C ASP A 107 -11.68 1.32 -6.48
N VAL A 108 -12.97 0.99 -6.38
CA VAL A 108 -13.87 0.78 -7.53
C VAL A 108 -15.04 1.76 -7.47
N ALA A 109 -15.60 2.11 -8.63
CA ALA A 109 -16.82 2.91 -8.77
C ALA A 109 -16.75 4.35 -8.21
N HIS A 110 -15.56 4.95 -8.09
CA HIS A 110 -15.35 6.29 -7.52
C HIS A 110 -16.24 7.40 -8.11
N ARG A 111 -16.66 7.28 -9.38
CA ARG A 111 -17.53 8.27 -10.04
C ARG A 111 -19.02 8.08 -9.73
N ALA A 112 -19.44 6.87 -9.37
CA ALA A 112 -20.83 6.49 -9.24
C ALA A 112 -21.32 6.40 -7.80
N ILE A 113 -20.41 6.17 -6.85
CA ILE A 113 -20.73 5.97 -5.44
C ILE A 113 -19.94 6.96 -4.60
N ASP A 114 -20.66 7.78 -3.84
CA ASP A 114 -20.06 8.71 -2.89
C ASP A 114 -19.44 7.93 -1.72
N ARG A 115 -18.17 8.23 -1.43
CA ARG A 115 -17.37 7.64 -0.35
C ARG A 115 -17.08 8.61 0.79
N ALA A 116 -17.56 9.86 0.71
CA ALA A 116 -17.31 10.90 1.71
C ALA A 116 -18.21 10.77 2.96
N ASP A 117 -19.26 9.96 2.91
CA ASP A 117 -20.19 9.77 4.03
C ASP A 117 -19.53 9.00 5.20
N VAL A 118 -19.18 9.76 6.24
CA VAL A 118 -18.57 9.25 7.48
C VAL A 118 -19.48 8.25 8.21
N GLY A 119 -20.80 8.40 8.11
CA GLY A 119 -21.77 7.49 8.72
C GLY A 119 -21.75 6.11 8.06
N LEU A 120 -21.66 6.07 6.72
CA LEU A 120 -21.54 4.81 5.97
C LEU A 120 -20.16 4.16 6.19
N GLN A 121 -19.09 4.95 6.28
CA GLN A 121 -17.76 4.42 6.64
C GLN A 121 -17.77 3.72 8.00
N ARG A 122 -18.37 4.36 9.03
CA ARG A 122 -18.52 3.75 10.37
C ARG A 122 -19.39 2.50 10.35
N ALA A 123 -20.47 2.49 9.57
CA ALA A 123 -21.33 1.30 9.42
C ALA A 123 -20.55 0.13 8.77
N LYS A 124 -19.76 0.41 7.73
CA LYS A 124 -18.88 -0.59 7.10
C LYS A 124 -17.83 -1.12 8.07
N GLN A 125 -17.16 -0.24 8.81
CA GLN A 125 -16.20 -0.63 9.83
C GLN A 125 -16.84 -1.52 10.91
N SER A 126 -18.04 -1.18 11.38
CA SER A 126 -18.76 -1.99 12.37
C SER A 126 -19.10 -3.39 11.84
N ILE A 127 -19.51 -3.50 10.57
CA ILE A 127 -19.77 -4.79 9.91
C ILE A 127 -18.48 -5.60 9.81
N LEU A 128 -17.39 -5.04 9.31
CA LEU A 128 -16.10 -5.75 9.19
C LEU A 128 -15.59 -6.33 10.52
N ASN A 129 -15.86 -5.65 11.64
CA ASN A 129 -15.44 -6.13 12.96
C ASN A 129 -16.42 -7.12 13.62
N SER A 130 -17.60 -7.36 13.03
CA SER A 130 -18.64 -8.21 13.61
C SER A 130 -19.07 -9.42 12.75
N ILE A 131 -18.70 -9.45 11.47
CA ILE A 131 -19.01 -10.56 10.57
C ILE A 131 -18.13 -11.78 10.84
N ASP A 132 -18.68 -12.95 10.51
CA ASP A 132 -17.97 -14.22 10.48
C ASP A 132 -17.29 -14.40 9.11
N TYR A 133 -15.97 -14.54 9.11
CA TYR A 133 -15.13 -14.77 7.93
C TYR A 133 -14.98 -16.25 7.57
N SER A 134 -15.50 -17.17 8.39
CA SER A 134 -15.36 -18.61 8.19
C SER A 134 -16.18 -19.15 7.02
N ALA A 135 -15.63 -20.16 6.34
CA ALA A 135 -16.36 -20.88 5.29
C ALA A 135 -17.57 -21.67 5.85
N SER A 136 -17.54 -22.08 7.12
CA SER A 136 -18.66 -22.74 7.80
C SER A 136 -19.82 -21.76 7.98
N GLY A 137 -19.56 -20.57 8.52
CA GLY A 137 -20.55 -19.50 8.66
C GLY A 137 -21.13 -19.08 7.31
N TRP A 138 -20.29 -18.94 6.28
CA TRP A 138 -20.73 -18.63 4.92
C TRP A 138 -21.74 -19.66 4.37
N ASN A 139 -21.62 -20.93 4.75
CA ASN A 139 -22.55 -22.00 4.36
C ASN A 139 -23.74 -22.16 5.31
N GLY A 140 -23.81 -21.35 6.37
CA GLY A 140 -24.89 -21.27 7.35
C GLY A 140 -24.85 -22.33 8.45
N ASN A 141 -23.65 -22.86 8.71
CA ASN A 141 -23.38 -23.63 9.92
C ASN A 141 -23.20 -22.67 11.11
N PRO A 142 -23.35 -23.14 12.37
CA PRO A 142 -23.15 -22.28 13.53
C PRO A 142 -21.77 -21.60 13.49
N PRO A 143 -21.70 -20.33 13.94
CA PRO A 143 -20.50 -19.52 13.82
C PRO A 143 -19.36 -20.15 14.62
N ASP A 144 -18.20 -20.27 13.99
CA ASP A 144 -16.96 -20.50 14.70
C ASP A 144 -16.44 -19.11 15.12
N MET A 145 -16.79 -18.69 16.32
CA MET A 145 -16.55 -17.34 16.89
C MET A 145 -15.05 -16.99 17.06
N SER A 146 -14.15 -17.69 16.39
CA SER A 146 -12.70 -17.59 16.51
C SER A 146 -11.98 -17.10 15.24
N ALA A 147 -12.68 -16.96 14.10
CA ALA A 147 -12.04 -16.64 12.82
C ALA A 147 -12.11 -15.14 12.47
N GLY A 148 -11.02 -14.40 12.74
CA GLY A 148 -10.76 -13.13 12.04
C GLY A 148 -10.58 -13.34 10.53
N PRO A 149 -10.27 -12.27 9.77
CA PRO A 149 -10.03 -12.39 8.33
C PRO A 149 -8.96 -13.45 8.04
N VAL A 150 -9.25 -14.36 7.10
CA VAL A 150 -8.34 -15.46 6.76
C VAL A 150 -7.21 -14.93 5.87
N PRO A 151 -5.92 -15.01 6.27
CA PRO A 151 -4.81 -14.54 5.45
C PRO A 151 -4.78 -15.22 4.07
N TYR A 152 -4.48 -14.46 3.01
CA TYR A 152 -4.47 -15.01 1.64
C TYR A 152 -3.32 -16.02 1.42
N GLN A 153 -2.14 -15.70 1.94
CA GLN A 153 -0.96 -16.57 1.96
C GLN A 153 -0.75 -17.08 3.38
N THR A 154 -1.17 -18.31 3.66
CA THR A 154 -0.65 -19.07 4.78
C THR A 154 0.64 -19.72 4.30
N THR A 155 1.78 -19.03 4.42
CA THR A 155 3.03 -19.79 4.57
C THR A 155 2.88 -20.61 5.86
N ASP A 156 3.22 -21.89 5.83
CA ASP A 156 3.05 -22.87 6.93
C ASP A 156 3.66 -22.47 8.29
N MET A 157 4.26 -21.28 8.39
CA MET A 157 4.84 -20.68 9.59
C MET A 157 3.83 -19.85 10.41
N ASP A 158 2.66 -19.50 9.87
CA ASP A 158 1.71 -18.54 10.47
C ASP A 158 0.41 -19.17 11.02
N THR A 159 0.39 -20.49 11.24
CA THR A 159 -0.75 -21.14 11.93
C THR A 159 -0.74 -20.95 13.45
N ASN A 160 0.32 -20.37 14.01
CA ASN A 160 0.40 -19.96 15.41
C ASN A 160 0.45 -18.43 15.50
N THR A 161 -0.66 -17.78 15.17
CA THR A 161 -0.98 -16.46 15.70
C THR A 161 -1.27 -16.57 17.20
N GLN A 162 -0.35 -17.14 17.96
CA GLN A 162 -0.21 -16.81 19.37
C GLN A 162 0.07 -15.31 19.43
N GLU A 163 -0.50 -14.64 20.43
CA GLU A 163 -0.15 -13.26 20.78
C GLU A 163 1.37 -13.17 21.00
N MET A 164 2.13 -12.89 19.95
CA MET A 164 3.57 -12.75 20.04
C MET A 164 3.86 -11.42 20.70
N THR A 165 4.63 -11.46 21.77
CA THR A 165 5.16 -10.23 22.38
C THR A 165 6.04 -9.50 21.37
N LEU A 166 6.11 -8.16 21.45
CA LEU A 166 6.98 -7.35 20.58
C LEU A 166 8.44 -7.82 20.61
N LEU A 167 8.91 -8.32 21.76
CA LEU A 167 10.26 -8.87 21.89
C LEU A 167 10.44 -10.17 21.08
N GLN A 168 9.45 -11.07 21.09
CA GLN A 168 9.51 -12.29 20.27
C GLN A 168 9.47 -11.98 18.78
N LEU A 169 8.66 -11.00 18.37
CA LEU A 169 8.66 -10.50 17.00
C LEU A 169 10.03 -9.94 16.62
N PHE A 170 10.60 -9.08 17.47
CA PHE A 170 11.93 -8.50 17.25
C PHE A 170 13.01 -9.59 17.07
N ASN A 171 13.01 -10.61 17.92
CA ASN A 171 13.99 -11.70 17.87
C ASN A 171 13.82 -12.65 16.67
N ARG A 172 12.68 -12.58 15.96
CA ARG A 172 12.41 -13.35 14.73
C ARG A 172 12.67 -12.55 13.47
N LEU A 173 13.01 -11.25 13.57
CA LEU A 173 13.33 -10.46 12.39
C LEU A 173 14.56 -11.05 11.70
N ASN A 174 14.41 -11.32 10.41
CA ASN A 174 15.52 -11.79 9.59
C ASN A 174 16.60 -10.71 9.51
N SER A 175 17.87 -11.15 9.48
CA SER A 175 18.96 -10.23 9.20
C SER A 175 18.77 -9.53 7.84
N PRO A 176 19.27 -8.30 7.67
CA PRO A 176 19.28 -7.61 6.39
C PRO A 176 19.77 -8.50 5.25
N SER A 177 19.00 -8.56 4.17
CA SER A 177 19.33 -9.29 2.94
C SER A 177 19.35 -8.29 1.77
N PRO A 178 20.44 -7.51 1.63
CA PRO A 178 20.58 -6.57 0.52
C PRO A 178 20.77 -7.33 -0.79
N ASP A 179 20.21 -6.78 -1.86
CA ASP A 179 20.28 -7.31 -3.21
C ASP A 179 20.84 -6.23 -4.15
N PRO A 180 22.11 -6.34 -4.58
CA PRO A 180 22.71 -5.40 -5.52
C PRO A 180 22.07 -5.45 -6.91
N ASP A 181 21.42 -6.55 -7.31
CA ASP A 181 20.99 -6.77 -8.69
C ASP A 181 19.72 -5.98 -9.03
N ILE A 182 18.94 -5.59 -8.01
CA ILE A 182 17.77 -4.72 -8.18
C ILE A 182 18.11 -3.22 -8.27
N VAL A 183 19.36 -2.82 -8.00
CA VAL A 183 19.77 -1.42 -8.05
C VAL A 183 20.19 -1.05 -9.47
N SER A 184 19.43 -0.12 -10.07
CA SER A 184 19.65 0.33 -11.45
C SER A 184 20.89 1.22 -11.62
N ASN A 185 21.31 1.93 -10.57
CA ASN A 185 22.47 2.81 -10.60
C ASN A 185 23.77 2.00 -10.44
N ALA A 186 24.57 1.90 -11.51
CA ALA A 186 25.84 1.16 -11.52
C ALA A 186 26.83 1.61 -10.43
N GLY A 187 26.89 2.91 -10.12
CA GLY A 187 27.76 3.43 -9.06
C GLY A 187 27.34 2.94 -7.68
N ALA A 188 26.04 2.99 -7.38
CA ALA A 188 25.49 2.46 -6.14
C ALA A 188 25.63 0.93 -6.04
N GLN A 189 25.36 0.21 -7.14
CA GLN A 189 25.54 -1.24 -7.20
C GLN A 189 27.00 -1.65 -6.93
N ASN A 190 27.97 -0.96 -7.55
CA ASN A 190 29.39 -1.17 -7.26
C ASN A 190 29.73 -0.87 -5.79
N GLY A 191 29.21 0.23 -5.24
CA GLY A 191 29.34 0.57 -3.83
C GLY A 191 28.78 -0.54 -2.92
N MET A 192 27.65 -1.15 -3.26
CA MET A 192 27.07 -2.27 -2.52
C MET A 192 27.97 -3.51 -2.57
N TYR A 193 28.53 -3.86 -3.74
CA TYR A 193 29.49 -4.97 -3.81
C TYR A 193 30.75 -4.71 -2.98
N SER A 194 31.25 -3.47 -2.98
CA SER A 194 32.39 -3.05 -2.14
C SER A 194 32.07 -3.20 -0.65
N LEU A 195 30.87 -2.78 -0.21
CA LEU A 195 30.40 -2.95 1.17
C LEU A 195 30.27 -4.43 1.55
N LEU A 196 29.65 -5.24 0.69
CA LEU A 196 29.47 -6.68 0.93
C LEU A 196 30.79 -7.46 0.99
N LYS A 197 31.79 -7.05 0.21
CA LYS A 197 33.14 -7.63 0.22
C LYS A 197 34.06 -7.00 1.29
N SER A 198 33.60 -5.96 2.00
CA SER A 198 34.42 -5.14 2.91
C SER A 198 35.67 -4.57 2.23
N ARG A 199 35.57 -4.20 0.95
CA ARG A 199 36.64 -3.60 0.15
C ARG A 199 36.27 -2.16 -0.17
N ILE A 200 36.32 -1.30 0.84
CA ILE A 200 35.91 0.10 0.73
C ILE A 200 37.15 0.98 0.81
N ASP A 201 37.35 1.83 -0.20
CA ASP A 201 38.51 2.70 -0.27
C ASP A 201 38.55 3.68 0.90
N GLY A 202 39.71 3.76 1.56
CA GLY A 202 39.92 4.58 2.74
C GLY A 202 39.44 3.97 4.06
N LEU A 203 38.74 2.82 4.02
CA LEU A 203 38.39 2.09 5.23
C LEU A 203 39.52 1.13 5.62
N LYS A 204 40.12 1.34 6.79
CA LYS A 204 41.25 0.52 7.28
C LYS A 204 40.82 -0.69 8.09
N THR A 205 39.56 -0.73 8.53
CA THR A 205 39.02 -1.75 9.42
C THR A 205 38.06 -2.64 8.65
N ASP A 206 38.19 -3.95 8.81
CA ASP A 206 37.27 -4.90 8.19
C ASP A 206 35.90 -4.85 8.86
N LEU A 207 34.85 -4.85 8.04
CA LEU A 207 33.48 -4.92 8.51
C LEU A 207 33.13 -6.35 8.91
N TYR A 208 32.41 -6.50 10.02
CA TYR A 208 31.77 -7.77 10.36
C TYR A 208 30.63 -8.10 9.38
N PRO A 209 30.26 -9.38 9.22
CA PRO A 209 29.23 -9.79 8.27
C PRO A 209 27.90 -9.03 8.40
N HIS A 210 27.42 -8.75 9.62
CA HIS A 210 26.19 -7.97 9.83
C HIS A 210 26.38 -6.51 9.38
N GLN A 211 27.52 -5.88 9.71
CA GLN A 211 27.83 -4.50 9.31
C GLN A 211 27.87 -4.34 7.79
N ARG A 212 28.41 -5.33 7.07
CA ARG A 212 28.41 -5.38 5.60
C ARG A 212 26.99 -5.40 5.03
N ARG A 213 26.13 -6.26 5.58
CA ARG A 213 24.73 -6.37 5.12
C ARG A 213 23.93 -5.11 5.46
N SER A 214 24.08 -4.57 6.67
CA SER A 214 23.36 -3.36 7.10
C SER A 214 23.78 -2.13 6.29
N SER A 215 25.08 -1.93 6.07
CA SER A 215 25.57 -0.83 5.22
C SER A 215 25.15 -0.97 3.76
N ALA A 216 25.22 -2.17 3.17
CA ALA A 216 24.75 -2.40 1.81
C ALA A 216 23.24 -2.20 1.66
N LEU A 217 22.43 -2.62 2.65
CA LEU A 217 20.99 -2.36 2.66
C LEU A 217 20.68 -0.86 2.81
N MET A 218 21.45 -0.11 3.60
CA MET A 218 21.31 1.34 3.68
C MET A 218 21.56 1.98 2.31
N LEU A 219 22.64 1.59 1.60
CA LEU A 219 22.93 2.11 0.26
C LEU A 219 21.83 1.76 -0.76
N GLN A 220 21.30 0.54 -0.68
CA GLN A 220 20.15 0.12 -1.48
C GLN A 220 18.95 1.02 -1.23
N LYS A 221 18.61 1.30 0.03
CA LYS A 221 17.47 2.17 0.38
C LYS A 221 17.69 3.63 -0.02
N GLU A 222 18.92 4.13 0.00
CA GLU A 222 19.24 5.48 -0.50
C GLU A 222 19.13 5.57 -2.02
N SER A 223 19.52 4.51 -2.73
CA SER A 223 19.62 4.52 -4.20
C SER A 223 18.33 4.09 -4.89
N GLN A 224 17.61 3.12 -4.30
CA GLN A 224 16.37 2.55 -4.81
C GLN A 224 15.42 2.30 -3.62
N PRO A 225 14.76 3.35 -3.10
CA PRO A 225 13.86 3.25 -1.94
C PRO A 225 12.71 2.24 -2.10
N GLY A 226 12.34 1.94 -3.34
CA GLY A 226 11.30 0.98 -3.69
C GLY A 226 9.91 1.45 -3.27
N GLN A 227 8.97 0.53 -3.28
CA GLN A 227 7.60 0.74 -2.79
C GLN A 227 7.29 -0.33 -1.75
N THR A 228 6.58 0.06 -0.69
CA THR A 228 6.18 -0.87 0.38
C THR A 228 4.66 -0.91 0.44
N LEU A 229 4.08 -2.10 0.56
CA LEU A 229 2.63 -2.25 0.80
C LEU A 229 2.26 -1.50 2.08
N ASP A 230 1.11 -0.82 2.09
CA ASP A 230 0.61 -0.16 3.30
C ASP A 230 0.54 -1.19 4.45
N PRO A 231 1.34 -1.03 5.52
CA PRO A 231 1.44 -2.03 6.58
C PRO A 231 0.14 -2.20 7.38
N ARG A 232 -0.83 -1.31 7.21
CA ARG A 232 -2.17 -1.42 7.82
C ARG A 232 -3.09 -2.36 7.04
N LEU A 233 -2.79 -2.62 5.77
CA LEU A 233 -3.57 -3.51 4.93
C LEU A 233 -3.17 -4.96 5.18
N GLN A 234 -4.15 -5.75 5.60
CA GLN A 234 -4.04 -7.20 5.66
C GLN A 234 -4.47 -7.78 4.31
N HIS A 235 -3.67 -8.69 3.75
CA HIS A 235 -4.01 -9.42 2.53
C HIS A 235 -4.80 -10.68 2.90
N VAL A 236 -6.09 -10.70 2.55
CA VAL A 236 -7.09 -11.65 3.03
C VAL A 236 -7.69 -12.41 1.86
N ARG A 237 -8.16 -13.64 2.12
CA ARG A 237 -8.91 -14.45 1.15
C ARG A 237 -10.42 -14.20 1.28
N ASP A 238 -11.10 -14.01 0.16
CA ASP A 238 -12.56 -13.94 0.12
C ASP A 238 -13.20 -15.34 0.13
N GLN A 239 -14.54 -15.41 0.12
CA GLN A 239 -15.25 -16.70 0.15
C GLN A 239 -15.22 -17.47 -1.18
N ASN A 240 -14.70 -16.86 -2.26
CA ASN A 240 -14.44 -17.51 -3.54
C ASN A 240 -12.98 -17.99 -3.67
N GLY A 241 -12.12 -17.62 -2.73
CA GLY A 241 -10.69 -17.94 -2.76
C GLY A 241 -9.80 -16.85 -3.36
N GLU A 242 -10.35 -15.71 -3.77
CA GLU A 242 -9.58 -14.59 -4.33
C GLU A 242 -8.97 -13.70 -3.24
N GLY A 243 -7.85 -13.05 -3.57
CA GLY A 243 -7.17 -12.11 -2.68
C GLY A 243 -7.80 -10.72 -2.70
N TRP A 244 -7.80 -10.06 -1.55
CA TRP A 244 -8.21 -8.67 -1.37
C TRP A 244 -7.57 -8.06 -0.11
N TYR A 245 -7.65 -6.74 0.04
CA TYR A 245 -6.96 -6.01 1.11
C TYR A 245 -7.94 -5.32 2.06
N VAL A 246 -7.70 -5.45 3.37
CA VAL A 246 -8.56 -4.87 4.41
C VAL A 246 -7.74 -4.15 5.48
N ASP A 247 -8.24 -2.99 5.91
CA ASP A 247 -7.83 -2.32 7.14
C ASP A 247 -9.04 -2.26 8.08
N LEU A 248 -9.05 -3.11 9.11
CA LEU A 248 -10.15 -3.19 10.08
C LEU A 248 -10.26 -1.95 10.99
N VAL A 249 -9.16 -1.20 11.15
CA VAL A 249 -9.09 0.01 11.99
C VAL A 249 -9.73 1.20 11.31
N THR A 250 -9.61 1.31 9.98
CA THR A 250 -10.29 2.36 9.20
C THR A 250 -11.57 1.87 8.51
N GLY A 251 -11.75 0.55 8.43
CA GLY A 251 -12.80 -0.09 7.64
C GLY A 251 -12.55 -0.01 6.13
N SER A 252 -11.33 0.27 5.68
CA SER A 252 -10.99 0.35 4.25
C SER A 252 -10.93 -1.03 3.62
N ILE A 253 -11.47 -1.18 2.41
CA ILE A 253 -11.47 -2.41 1.62
C ILE A 253 -10.96 -2.08 0.22
N LEU A 254 -9.97 -2.79 -0.28
CA LEU A 254 -9.42 -2.58 -1.62
C LEU A 254 -9.32 -3.90 -2.37
N LYS A 255 -9.54 -3.88 -3.68
CA LYS A 255 -9.26 -5.04 -4.54
C LYS A 255 -7.78 -5.08 -4.90
N GLU A 256 -7.20 -3.92 -5.21
CA GLU A 256 -5.79 -3.78 -5.54
C GLU A 256 -4.96 -3.32 -4.32
N PRO A 257 -3.68 -3.72 -4.23
CA PRO A 257 -2.79 -3.27 -3.16
C PRO A 257 -2.54 -1.76 -3.23
N ARG A 258 -2.51 -1.11 -2.07
CA ARG A 258 -2.01 0.27 -1.93
C ARG A 258 -0.56 0.26 -1.46
N TYR A 259 0.31 0.91 -2.23
CA TYR A 259 1.71 1.08 -1.87
C TYR A 259 2.01 2.50 -1.40
N TYR A 260 3.00 2.61 -0.53
CA TYR A 260 3.70 3.86 -0.24
C TYR A 260 5.04 3.86 -0.95
N ASP A 261 5.39 5.02 -1.51
CA ASP A 261 6.72 5.25 -2.02
C ASP A 261 7.72 5.24 -0.86
N GLY A 262 8.78 4.47 -1.03
CA GLY A 262 9.89 4.46 -0.09
C GLY A 262 10.59 5.82 -0.08
N ILE A 263 11.17 6.17 1.06
CA ILE A 263 12.03 7.34 1.17
C ILE A 263 13.49 6.93 1.03
N SER A 264 14.30 7.83 0.46
CA SER A 264 15.76 7.68 0.47
C SER A 264 16.28 7.73 1.91
N GLY A 265 16.89 6.64 2.35
CA GLY A 265 17.47 6.49 3.68
C GLY A 265 16.60 5.65 4.64
N GLY A 266 16.76 5.90 5.94
CA GLY A 266 16.01 5.18 6.97
C GLY A 266 16.61 5.27 8.36
N ILE A 267 16.15 4.38 9.25
CA ILE A 267 16.59 4.31 10.65
C ILE A 267 17.51 3.09 10.82
N LEU A 268 18.75 3.32 11.26
CA LEU A 268 19.68 2.26 11.65
C LEU A 268 19.50 1.93 13.14
N ALA A 269 18.69 0.89 13.42
CA ALA A 269 18.30 0.49 14.78
C ALA A 269 19.04 -0.76 15.29
N GLU A 270 20.31 -0.94 14.93
CA GLU A 270 21.15 -2.03 15.44
C GLU A 270 21.42 -1.89 16.95
N GLU A 271 21.70 -3.00 17.63
CA GLU A 271 21.99 -3.04 19.07
C GLU A 271 23.15 -2.08 19.46
N MET A 272 23.14 -1.58 20.69
CA MET A 272 24.24 -0.79 21.23
C MET A 272 25.56 -1.58 21.19
N GLY A 273 26.67 -0.94 20.82
CA GLY A 273 27.97 -1.61 20.69
C GLY A 273 28.22 -2.37 19.38
N SER A 274 27.21 -2.54 18.50
CA SER A 274 27.34 -3.24 17.21
C SER A 274 28.22 -2.56 16.14
N GLY A 275 28.75 -1.36 16.44
CA GLY A 275 29.58 -0.60 15.51
C GLY A 275 28.79 0.25 14.50
N LYS A 276 27.62 0.78 14.86
CA LYS A 276 26.82 1.68 14.01
C LYS A 276 27.61 2.83 13.38
N THR A 277 28.55 3.42 14.12
CA THR A 277 29.44 4.46 13.59
C THR A 277 30.27 3.95 12.42
N LEU A 278 30.83 2.74 12.54
CA LEU A 278 31.62 2.11 11.47
C LEU A 278 30.74 1.79 10.26
N ILE A 279 29.50 1.32 10.48
CA ILE A 279 28.50 1.10 9.42
C ILE A 279 28.26 2.41 8.63
N CYS A 280 28.00 3.52 9.33
CA CYS A 280 27.77 4.81 8.68
C CYS A 280 29.02 5.32 7.95
N LEU A 281 30.21 5.20 8.54
CA LEU A 281 31.46 5.61 7.89
C LEU A 281 31.74 4.78 6.63
N ALA A 282 31.48 3.48 6.66
CA ALA A 282 31.61 2.62 5.49
C ALA A 282 30.66 3.05 4.36
N LEU A 283 29.41 3.36 4.69
CA LEU A 283 28.44 3.89 3.74
C LEU A 283 28.89 5.24 3.14
N ILE A 284 29.34 6.18 3.98
CA ILE A 284 29.86 7.48 3.54
C ILE A 284 31.06 7.30 2.61
N LEU A 285 31.99 6.41 2.94
CA LEU A 285 33.16 6.14 2.10
C LEU A 285 32.77 5.49 0.77
N ALA A 286 31.85 4.53 0.79
CA ALA A 286 31.34 3.88 -0.41
C ALA A 286 30.59 4.84 -1.35
N THR A 287 30.02 5.92 -0.81
CA THR A 287 29.28 6.94 -1.57
C THR A 287 30.03 8.26 -1.73
N LYS A 288 31.26 8.38 -1.23
CA LYS A 288 32.02 9.64 -1.14
C LYS A 288 32.18 10.37 -2.48
N GLN A 289 32.28 9.61 -3.56
CA GLN A 289 32.46 10.13 -4.91
C GLN A 289 31.16 10.29 -5.70
N VAL A 290 30.02 9.91 -5.10
CA VAL A 290 28.70 10.10 -5.69
C VAL A 290 28.34 11.58 -5.60
N SER A 291 27.98 12.17 -6.73
CA SER A 291 27.57 13.57 -6.79
C SER A 291 26.14 13.73 -6.27
N ALA A 292 25.88 14.77 -5.49
CA ALA A 292 24.53 15.08 -5.03
C ALA A 292 23.62 15.38 -6.22
N SER A 293 22.46 14.73 -6.27
CA SER A 293 21.42 15.02 -7.26
C SER A 293 20.53 16.18 -6.79
N ALA A 294 20.02 16.97 -7.74
CA ALA A 294 18.99 17.94 -7.43
C ALA A 294 17.69 17.20 -7.03
N PRO A 295 16.94 17.68 -6.02
CA PRO A 295 15.62 17.15 -5.72
C PRO A 295 14.72 17.17 -6.96
N GLU A 296 13.93 16.12 -7.19
CA GLU A 296 13.07 15.98 -8.38
C GLU A 296 12.16 17.19 -8.60
N ILE A 297 11.66 17.79 -7.51
CA ILE A 297 10.77 18.97 -7.51
C ILE A 297 11.44 20.18 -8.19
N TYR A 298 12.76 20.29 -8.11
CA TYR A 298 13.53 21.37 -8.75
C TYR A 298 14.08 20.95 -10.12
N GLY A 299 14.13 19.65 -10.39
CA GLY A 299 14.68 19.06 -11.61
C GLY A 299 16.17 19.31 -11.81
N ALA A 300 16.77 18.62 -12.78
CA ALA A 300 18.00 19.09 -13.39
C ALA A 300 17.63 20.37 -14.16
N GLY A 301 17.91 21.54 -13.58
CA GLY A 301 17.44 22.83 -14.08
C GLY A 301 17.66 23.05 -15.59
N HIS A 302 16.94 24.03 -16.16
CA HIS A 302 17.09 24.41 -17.56
C HIS A 302 18.57 24.63 -17.94
N ALA A 303 18.92 24.32 -19.19
CA ALA A 303 20.30 24.52 -19.64
C ALA A 303 20.69 25.99 -19.42
N PRO A 304 21.86 26.26 -18.79
CA PRO A 304 22.23 27.63 -18.47
C PRO A 304 22.38 28.44 -19.75
N THR A 305 21.71 29.59 -19.82
CA THR A 305 21.87 30.55 -20.91
C THR A 305 23.20 31.27 -20.74
N ARG A 306 24.15 31.00 -21.64
CA ARG A 306 25.49 31.61 -21.60
C ARG A 306 25.50 32.88 -22.46
N PRO A 307 26.18 33.96 -22.02
CA PRO A 307 26.29 35.19 -22.81
C PRO A 307 27.18 35.04 -24.05
N LYS A 308 28.07 34.05 -24.06
CA LYS A 308 28.95 33.70 -25.18
C LYS A 308 28.94 32.19 -25.39
N ILE A 309 29.16 31.77 -26.63
CA ILE A 309 29.36 30.35 -26.96
C ILE A 309 30.62 29.88 -26.26
N ALA A 310 30.48 28.82 -25.47
CA ALA A 310 31.58 28.20 -24.74
C ALA A 310 32.18 27.05 -25.55
N SER A 311 33.34 26.56 -25.11
CA SER A 311 33.94 25.37 -25.72
C SER A 311 33.07 24.13 -25.51
N LEU A 312 33.21 23.13 -26.40
CA LEU A 312 32.51 21.86 -26.25
C LEU A 312 32.84 21.17 -24.91
N ALA A 313 34.09 21.26 -24.46
CA ALA A 313 34.54 20.70 -23.19
C ALA A 313 33.80 21.33 -21.99
N GLU A 314 33.66 22.66 -21.95
CA GLU A 314 32.93 23.36 -20.89
C GLU A 314 31.41 23.09 -20.93
N MET A 315 30.85 22.91 -22.13
CA MET A 315 29.44 22.53 -22.28
C MET A 315 29.19 21.10 -21.80
N ALA A 316 30.09 20.17 -22.14
CA ALA A 316 30.04 18.78 -21.68
C ALA A 316 30.21 18.68 -20.16
N ALA A 317 31.19 19.38 -19.59
CA ALA A 317 31.43 19.43 -18.15
C ALA A 317 30.22 19.97 -17.37
N SER A 318 29.65 21.08 -17.83
CA SER A 318 28.43 21.65 -17.25
C SER A 318 27.23 20.71 -17.36
N CYS A 319 27.10 19.98 -18.47
CA CYS A 319 26.04 18.98 -18.64
C CYS A 319 26.22 17.81 -17.66
N ALA A 320 27.43 17.28 -17.53
CA ALA A 320 27.74 16.17 -16.63
C ALA A 320 27.44 16.53 -15.16
N ASN A 321 27.92 17.67 -14.68
CA ASN A 321 27.69 18.10 -13.30
C ASN A 321 26.23 18.46 -13.00
N ARG A 322 25.51 19.04 -13.96
CA ARG A 322 24.07 19.35 -13.79
C ARG A 322 23.21 18.10 -13.67
N ASN A 323 23.62 17.00 -14.30
CA ASN A 323 22.96 15.71 -14.18
C ASN A 323 23.61 14.80 -13.11
N SER A 324 24.48 15.37 -12.27
CA SER A 324 25.15 14.67 -11.16
C SER A 324 25.84 13.37 -11.57
N VAL A 325 26.44 13.36 -12.76
CA VAL A 325 27.19 12.21 -13.27
C VAL A 325 28.41 11.95 -12.37
N PRO A 326 28.66 10.72 -11.90
CA PRO A 326 29.76 10.40 -10.99
C PRO A 326 31.11 10.31 -11.72
N TRP A 327 31.55 11.42 -12.31
CA TRP A 327 32.76 11.49 -13.13
C TRP A 327 34.06 11.22 -12.36
N LYS A 328 34.10 11.49 -11.05
CA LYS A 328 35.29 11.23 -10.21
C LYS A 328 35.66 9.76 -10.22
N THR A 329 34.69 8.89 -9.92
CA THR A 329 34.87 7.44 -9.93
C THR A 329 35.35 6.93 -11.29
N TYR A 330 34.82 7.50 -12.38
CA TYR A 330 35.24 7.13 -13.74
C TYR A 330 36.70 7.48 -14.01
N PHE A 331 37.15 8.70 -13.67
CA PHE A 331 38.54 9.08 -13.92
C PHE A 331 39.52 8.38 -12.97
N ASP A 332 39.14 8.16 -11.71
CA ASP A 332 39.95 7.41 -10.74
C ASP A 332 40.13 5.93 -11.18
N SER A 333 39.08 5.29 -11.72
CA SER A 333 39.18 3.93 -12.24
C SER A 333 40.08 3.86 -13.48
N TYR A 334 39.98 4.84 -14.40
CA TYR A 334 40.85 4.88 -15.57
C TYR A 334 42.33 5.11 -15.23
N ALA A 335 42.60 5.98 -14.25
CA ALA A 335 43.95 6.24 -13.78
C ALA A 335 44.56 4.99 -13.13
N SER A 336 43.79 4.26 -12.32
CA SER A 336 44.27 3.06 -11.63
C SER A 336 44.39 1.82 -12.52
N GLU A 337 43.45 1.59 -13.44
CA GLU A 337 43.45 0.41 -14.32
C GLU A 337 44.39 0.56 -15.53
N TYR A 338 44.43 1.76 -16.13
CA TYR A 338 45.12 1.98 -17.41
C TYR A 338 46.27 3.00 -17.32
N GLY A 339 46.44 3.68 -16.18
CA GLY A 339 47.47 4.72 -16.02
C GLY A 339 47.21 6.00 -16.81
N TYR A 340 45.99 6.21 -17.31
CA TYR A 340 45.62 7.41 -18.06
C TYR A 340 45.05 8.50 -17.14
N GLU A 341 45.69 9.67 -17.15
CA GLU A 341 45.21 10.85 -16.44
C GLU A 341 44.61 11.88 -17.41
N PHE A 342 43.49 12.50 -17.02
CA PHE A 342 42.77 13.47 -17.85
C PHE A 342 42.63 14.83 -17.13
N PRO A 343 43.74 15.51 -16.81
CA PRO A 343 43.72 16.71 -15.95
C PRO A 343 42.89 17.86 -16.54
N GLU A 344 42.91 18.05 -17.86
CA GLU A 344 42.10 19.09 -18.52
C GLU A 344 40.60 18.84 -18.39
N CYS A 345 40.16 17.57 -18.50
CA CYS A 345 38.76 17.20 -18.32
C CYS A 345 38.32 17.40 -16.87
N VAL A 346 39.14 16.99 -15.91
CA VAL A 346 38.88 17.18 -14.48
C VAL A 346 38.79 18.66 -14.15
N ASN A 347 39.75 19.47 -14.63
CA ASN A 347 39.73 20.93 -14.45
C ASN A 347 38.47 21.57 -15.05
N ALA A 348 38.00 21.11 -16.22
CA ALA A 348 36.77 21.60 -16.83
C ALA A 348 35.54 21.28 -15.99
N LEU A 349 35.48 20.07 -15.40
CA LEU A 349 34.41 19.64 -14.49
C LEU A 349 34.42 20.44 -13.19
N GLU A 350 35.57 20.63 -12.56
CA GLU A 350 35.68 21.40 -11.31
C GLU A 350 35.30 22.88 -11.49
N ARG A 351 35.60 23.46 -12.65
CA ARG A 351 35.20 24.84 -12.99
C ARG A 351 33.70 25.03 -13.22
N ASN A 352 32.93 23.95 -13.45
CA ASN A 352 31.51 24.01 -13.78
C ASN A 352 30.64 23.26 -12.76
N PRO A 353 30.63 23.64 -11.46
CA PRO A 353 29.88 22.90 -10.44
C PRO A 353 28.37 22.89 -10.73
N GLY A 354 27.72 21.77 -10.40
CA GLY A 354 26.27 21.63 -10.51
C GLY A 354 25.55 22.49 -9.46
N TYR A 355 24.45 23.10 -9.86
CA TYR A 355 23.58 23.86 -8.95
C TYR A 355 22.11 23.69 -9.37
N TYR A 356 21.21 23.87 -8.41
CA TYR A 356 19.77 23.94 -8.64
C TYR A 356 19.20 25.19 -7.95
N PHE A 357 18.08 25.69 -8.48
CA PHE A 357 17.42 26.88 -7.95
C PHE A 357 16.26 26.48 -7.04
N VAL A 358 16.26 27.00 -5.81
CA VAL A 358 15.13 26.89 -4.89
C VAL A 358 14.31 28.18 -5.02
N PRO A 359 13.06 28.12 -5.50
CA PRO A 359 12.20 29.29 -5.57
C PRO A 359 11.96 29.86 -4.17
N ALA A 360 11.92 31.19 -4.07
CA ALA A 360 11.56 31.86 -2.82
C ALA A 360 10.14 31.40 -2.40
N PRO A 361 9.89 31.19 -1.10
CA PRO A 361 8.56 30.81 -0.63
C PRO A 361 7.56 31.89 -1.05
N GLU A 362 6.39 31.47 -1.54
CA GLU A 362 5.32 32.41 -1.88
C GLU A 362 5.04 33.31 -0.66
N THR A 363 5.12 34.62 -0.86
CA THR A 363 4.74 35.57 0.18
C THR A 363 3.26 35.34 0.48
N ARG A 364 2.95 34.69 1.61
CA ARG A 364 1.58 34.56 2.11
C ARG A 364 1.01 35.98 2.24
N ARG A 365 0.19 36.39 1.27
CA ARG A 365 -0.65 37.57 1.44
C ARG A 365 -1.64 37.21 2.54
N CYS A 366 -1.33 37.59 3.77
CA CYS A 366 -2.33 37.64 4.83
C CYS A 366 -3.43 38.58 4.34
N ALA A 367 -4.52 38.01 3.84
CA ALA A 367 -5.75 38.75 3.64
C ALA A 367 -6.11 39.35 5.00
N ARG A 368 -6.03 40.68 5.11
CA ARG A 368 -6.55 41.38 6.27
C ARG A 368 -8.04 41.03 6.34
N HIS A 369 -8.41 40.20 7.31
CA HIS A 369 -9.79 39.97 7.66
C HIS A 369 -10.41 41.34 7.98
N ARG A 370 -11.21 41.90 7.07
CA ARG A 370 -12.09 43.01 7.42
C ARG A 370 -13.12 42.42 8.37
N SER A 371 -12.92 42.65 9.66
CA SER A 371 -13.98 42.52 10.66
C SER A 371 -15.07 43.52 10.29
N GLN A 372 -16.10 43.05 9.58
CA GLN A 372 -17.38 43.73 9.52
C GLN A 372 -18.27 43.05 10.56
N TYR A 373 -18.35 43.65 11.75
CA TYR A 373 -19.57 43.64 12.56
C TYR A 373 -20.43 44.82 12.08
N PRO A 374 -21.76 44.68 12.11
CA PRO A 374 -22.51 44.95 13.34
C PRO A 374 -23.07 43.70 14.00
#